data_AF-F7JYS3-F1
#
_entry.id   AF-F7JYS3-F1
#
_cell.length_a   1.000
_cell.length_b   1.000
_cell.length_c   1.000
_cell.angle_alpha   90.00
_cell.angle_beta   90.00
_cell.angle_gamma   90.00
#
_symmetry.space_group_name_H-M   'P 1'
#
loop_
_entity.id
_entity.type
_entity.pdbx_description
1 polymer ?
#
loop_
_entity_poly.entity_id
_entity_poly.type
_entity_poly.pdbx_seq_one_letter_code
_entity_poly.pdbx_strand_id
1 'polypeptide(L)'
;MKKDESVDISCLPTGWTYTVTETAPGTNFEVSYSINGGSKTVGEAASFTMAATGTEDIQFTNTSTVAPPVTGRNIQNNSWIMMLIVVLLIGIGSMVFFRKVKRKYH
;
A
#
# COMPACT_ATOMS: atom_id res chain seq x y z
N MET A 1 13.48 -16.02 8.64
CA MET A 1 13.83 -16.04 7.20
C MET A 1 13.50 -14.69 6.62
N LYS A 2 14.25 -14.20 5.65
CA LYS A 2 13.96 -12.96 4.92
C LYS A 2 12.94 -13.24 3.81
N LYS A 3 12.43 -12.17 3.21
CA LYS A 3 11.54 -12.27 2.06
C LYS A 3 12.21 -13.08 0.93
N ASP A 4 11.45 -13.98 0.31
CA ASP A 4 11.86 -14.84 -0.80
C ASP A 4 12.95 -15.88 -0.45
N GLU A 5 13.23 -16.10 0.84
CA GLU A 5 14.05 -17.24 1.30
C GLU A 5 13.19 -18.49 1.47
N SER A 6 13.74 -19.67 1.14
CA SER A 6 13.12 -20.98 1.35
C SER A 6 14.10 -21.95 2.03
N VAL A 7 13.55 -22.98 2.68
CA VAL A 7 14.31 -24.09 3.28
C VAL A 7 13.59 -25.38 2.90
N ASP A 8 14.34 -26.30 2.29
CA ASP A 8 13.83 -27.62 1.93
C ASP A 8 14.25 -28.65 2.98
N ILE A 9 13.28 -29.39 3.50
CA ILE A 9 13.52 -30.48 4.46
C ILE A 9 13.12 -31.80 3.79
N SER A 10 14.12 -32.63 3.49
CA SER A 10 13.94 -33.94 2.87
C SER A 10 13.82 -35.06 3.92
N CYS A 11 13.30 -36.22 3.50
CA CYS A 11 13.28 -37.46 4.28
C CYS A 11 12.41 -37.41 5.56
N LEU A 12 11.35 -36.60 5.56
CA LEU A 12 10.39 -36.57 6.66
C LEU A 12 9.49 -37.84 6.63
N PRO A 13 9.32 -38.51 7.78
CA PRO A 13 8.36 -39.62 7.91
C PRO A 13 6.94 -39.29 7.46
N THR A 14 6.36 -40.18 6.66
CA THR A 14 4.97 -40.09 6.21
C THR A 14 4.00 -40.42 7.35
N GLY A 15 2.83 -39.77 7.37
CA GLY A 15 1.77 -40.00 8.36
C GLY A 15 1.98 -39.32 9.71
N TRP A 16 3.08 -38.57 9.87
CA TRP A 16 3.34 -37.76 11.06
C TRP A 16 2.78 -36.36 10.88
N THR A 17 2.30 -35.78 11.97
CA THR A 17 1.90 -34.37 12.01
C THR A 17 3.10 -33.50 12.34
N TYR A 18 3.35 -32.52 11.48
CA TYR A 18 4.37 -31.50 11.68
C TYR A 18 3.71 -30.16 11.93
N THR A 19 4.36 -29.34 12.76
CA THR A 19 3.94 -27.98 13.03
C THR A 19 5.11 -27.05 12.74
N VAL A 20 4.88 -26.07 11.87
CA VAL A 20 5.81 -24.98 11.58
C VAL A 20 5.26 -23.72 12.24
N THR A 21 6.04 -23.10 13.11
CA THR A 21 5.65 -21.88 13.81
C THR A 21 6.59 -20.75 13.42
N GLU A 22 6.02 -19.65 12.95
CA GLU A 22 6.73 -18.38 12.81
C GLU A 22 6.64 -17.63 14.14
N THR A 23 7.78 -17.19 14.67
CA THR A 23 7.77 -16.33 15.86
C THR A 23 7.24 -14.95 15.46
N ALA A 24 6.27 -14.43 16.23
CA ALA A 24 5.61 -13.15 15.98
C ALA A 24 6.60 -12.05 15.49
N PRO A 25 6.43 -11.52 14.25
CA PRO A 25 7.33 -10.52 13.67
C PRO A 25 7.15 -9.10 14.25
N GLY A 26 6.30 -8.94 15.27
CA GLY A 26 5.97 -7.67 15.91
C GLY A 26 4.56 -7.15 15.54
N THR A 27 4.17 -6.01 16.12
CA THR A 27 2.79 -5.48 16.03
C THR A 27 2.40 -4.89 14.68
N ASN A 28 3.37 -4.65 13.82
CA ASN A 28 3.20 -3.95 12.54
C ASN A 28 2.98 -4.89 11.36
N PHE A 29 2.78 -6.18 11.64
CA PHE A 29 2.62 -7.22 10.64
C PHE A 29 1.49 -8.16 11.03
N GLU A 30 0.70 -8.56 10.04
CA GLU A 30 -0.23 -9.68 10.14
C GLU A 30 0.41 -10.92 9.50
N VAL A 31 0.53 -11.98 10.29
CA VAL A 31 1.09 -13.26 9.85
C VAL A 31 -0.02 -14.16 9.32
N SER A 32 0.30 -14.84 8.24
CA SER A 32 -0.61 -15.77 7.59
C SER A 32 0.18 -16.82 6.85
N TYR A 33 -0.42 -17.99 6.60
CA TYR A 33 0.22 -19.07 5.88
C TYR A 33 -0.71 -19.71 4.86
N SER A 34 -0.13 -20.45 3.92
CA SER A 34 -0.83 -21.36 3.02
C SER A 34 -0.04 -22.66 2.89
N ILE A 35 -0.75 -23.75 2.65
CA ILE A 35 -0.17 -25.08 2.45
C ILE A 35 -0.51 -25.53 1.04
N ASN A 36 0.49 -25.95 0.26
CA ASN A 36 0.40 -26.38 -1.15
C ASN A 36 -0.33 -25.40 -2.07
N GLY A 37 -0.16 -24.09 -1.84
CA GLY A 37 -0.87 -23.05 -2.59
C GLY A 37 -2.40 -23.05 -2.36
N GLY A 38 -2.87 -23.69 -1.29
CA GLY A 38 -4.26 -23.65 -0.87
C GLY A 38 -4.69 -22.31 -0.30
N SER A 39 -5.84 -22.29 0.37
CA SER A 39 -6.37 -21.08 1.00
C SER A 39 -5.43 -20.51 2.05
N LYS A 40 -5.37 -19.17 2.09
CA LYS A 40 -4.61 -18.41 3.07
C LYS A 40 -5.33 -18.45 4.43
N THR A 41 -4.60 -18.81 5.47
CA THR A 41 -5.07 -18.84 6.87
C THR A 41 -4.28 -17.82 7.68
N VAL A 42 -4.96 -16.99 8.46
CA VAL A 42 -4.32 -16.04 9.38
C VAL A 42 -3.85 -16.80 10.62
N GLY A 43 -2.59 -16.61 11.00
CA GLY A 43 -1.99 -17.29 12.14
C GLY A 43 -0.49 -17.54 11.98
N GLU A 44 0.14 -17.85 13.11
CA GLU A 44 1.59 -18.04 13.22
C GLU A 44 2.02 -19.51 13.17
N ALA A 45 1.08 -20.44 13.27
CA ALA A 45 1.36 -21.88 13.30
C ALA A 45 0.58 -22.62 12.20
N ALA A 46 1.32 -23.32 11.34
CA ALA A 46 0.79 -24.20 10.31
C ALA A 46 1.03 -25.65 10.73
N SER A 47 -0.04 -26.44 10.82
CA SER A 47 0.04 -27.88 11.10
C SER A 47 -0.48 -28.68 9.92
N PHE A 48 0.26 -29.72 9.55
CA PHE A 48 -0.11 -30.61 8.44
C PHE A 48 0.36 -32.04 8.73
N THR A 49 -0.29 -33.02 8.11
CA THR A 49 0.15 -34.42 8.16
C THR A 49 0.88 -34.73 6.87
N MET A 50 2.11 -35.23 6.97
CA MET A 50 2.92 -35.55 5.78
C MET A 50 2.26 -36.68 4.99
N ALA A 51 1.91 -36.39 3.73
CA ALA A 51 1.31 -37.38 2.84
C ALA A 51 2.25 -38.57 2.58
N ALA A 52 1.68 -39.71 2.18
CA ALA A 52 2.45 -40.92 1.85
C ALA A 52 3.37 -40.73 0.64
N THR A 53 3.03 -39.79 -0.24
CA THR A 53 3.79 -39.44 -1.44
C THR A 53 3.65 -37.94 -1.71
N GLY A 54 4.73 -37.29 -2.11
CA GLY A 54 4.72 -35.89 -2.53
C GLY A 54 5.58 -34.99 -1.66
N THR A 55 5.44 -33.69 -1.88
CA THR A 55 6.11 -32.63 -1.15
C THR A 55 5.04 -31.68 -0.64
N GLU A 56 5.20 -31.23 0.59
CA GLU A 56 4.33 -30.24 1.21
C GLU A 56 5.04 -28.87 1.14
N ASP A 57 4.45 -27.90 0.47
CA ASP A 57 4.92 -26.51 0.40
C ASP A 57 4.18 -25.66 1.42
N ILE A 58 4.91 -24.92 2.25
CA ILE A 58 4.35 -24.06 3.29
C ILE A 58 4.90 -22.67 3.09
N GLN A 59 4.00 -21.74 2.76
CA GLN A 59 4.37 -20.35 2.54
C GLN A 59 3.79 -19.47 3.64
N PHE A 60 4.67 -18.83 4.41
CA PHE A 60 4.31 -17.75 5.34
C PHE A 60 4.34 -16.40 4.64
N THR A 61 3.39 -15.53 4.97
CA THR A 61 3.24 -14.18 4.44
C THR A 61 3.03 -13.19 5.58
N ASN A 62 4.00 -12.29 5.74
CA ASN A 62 3.93 -11.16 6.69
C ASN A 62 3.47 -9.90 5.97
N THR A 63 2.23 -9.47 6.24
CA THR A 63 1.64 -8.29 5.61
C THR A 63 1.77 -7.09 6.53
N SER A 64 2.40 -6.01 6.09
CA SER A 64 2.52 -4.81 6.94
C SER A 64 1.15 -4.15 7.17
N THR A 65 0.86 -3.83 8.43
CA THR A 65 -0.36 -3.12 8.86
C THR A 65 -0.15 -1.61 8.95
N VAL A 66 1.07 -1.13 8.71
CA VAL A 66 1.39 0.30 8.73
C VAL A 66 0.77 0.95 7.50
N ALA A 67 -0.17 1.87 7.73
CA ALA A 67 -0.79 2.62 6.65
C ALA A 67 0.30 3.31 5.80
N PRO A 68 0.19 3.30 4.46
CA PRO A 68 1.12 4.03 3.62
C PRO A 68 1.11 5.51 4.03
N PRO A 69 2.27 6.20 4.02
CA PRO A 69 2.32 7.60 4.40
C PRO A 69 1.32 8.38 3.55
N VAL A 70 0.42 9.13 4.21
CA VAL A 70 -0.52 10.04 3.55
C VAL A 70 0.27 11.18 2.90
N THR A 71 0.81 10.92 1.72
CA THR A 71 1.47 11.93 0.89
C THR A 71 0.41 12.66 0.08
N GLY A 72 -0.49 13.33 0.81
CA GLY A 72 -1.34 14.37 0.26
C GLY A 72 -0.69 15.68 0.60
N ARG A 73 0.07 16.27 -0.34
CA ARG A 73 0.49 17.66 -0.22
C ARG A 73 -0.78 18.50 -0.29
N ASN A 74 -1.35 18.78 0.88
CA ASN A 74 -2.54 19.58 0.99
C ASN A 74 -2.14 21.04 0.68
N ILE A 75 -2.23 21.43 -0.59
CA ILE A 75 -2.17 22.83 -0.99
C ILE A 75 -3.57 23.42 -0.72
N GLN A 76 -3.99 23.43 0.54
CA GLN A 76 -5.17 24.18 0.97
C GLN A 76 -4.76 25.62 1.24
N ASN A 77 -5.46 26.52 0.55
CA ASN A 77 -5.68 27.92 0.91
C ASN A 77 -4.46 28.82 1.01
N ASN A 78 -3.72 28.98 -0.09
CA ASN A 78 -2.82 30.11 -0.17
C ASN A 78 -3.59 31.36 -0.63
N SER A 79 -4.06 32.14 0.35
CA SER A 79 -4.85 33.38 0.20
C SER A 79 -4.32 34.35 -0.88
N TRP A 80 -3.00 34.43 -1.05
CA TRP A 80 -2.35 35.26 -2.09
C TRP A 80 -2.67 34.85 -3.54
N ILE A 81 -2.92 33.56 -3.85
CA ILE A 81 -3.22 33.10 -5.22
C ILE A 81 -4.59 33.63 -5.66
N MET A 82 -5.59 33.63 -4.75
CA MET A 82 -6.89 34.26 -5.02
C MET A 82 -6.76 35.77 -5.21
N MET A 83 -5.92 36.45 -4.42
CA MET A 83 -5.65 37.89 -4.61
C MET A 83 -5.03 38.16 -5.99
N LEU A 84 -4.10 37.30 -6.44
CA LEU A 84 -3.45 37.44 -7.75
C LEU A 84 -4.47 37.30 -8.89
N ILE A 85 -5.41 36.36 -8.79
CA ILE A 85 -6.50 36.18 -9.77
C ILE A 85 -7.42 37.41 -9.79
N VAL A 86 -7.79 37.95 -8.63
CA VAL A 86 -8.66 39.14 -8.54
C VAL A 86 -8.01 40.37 -9.18
N VAL A 87 -6.72 40.61 -8.92
CA VAL A 87 -5.98 41.74 -9.52
C VAL A 87 -5.93 41.62 -11.05
N LEU A 88 -5.71 40.42 -11.58
CA LEU A 88 -5.70 40.20 -13.04
C LEU A 88 -7.06 40.51 -13.69
N LEU A 89 -8.18 40.12 -13.06
CA LEU A 89 -9.51 40.40 -13.59
C LEU A 89 -9.84 41.90 -13.61
N ILE A 90 -9.46 42.65 -12.57
CA ILE A 90 -9.65 44.10 -12.52
C ILE A 90 -8.78 44.82 -13.57
N GLY A 91 -7.54 44.35 -13.76
CA GLY A 91 -6.63 44.87 -14.79
C GLY A 91 -7.19 44.72 -16.22
N ILE A 92 -7.76 43.55 -16.53
CA ILE A 92 -8.38 43.32 -17.85
C ILE A 92 -9.64 44.19 -18.02
N GLY A 93 -10.50 44.27 -17.00
CA GLY A 93 -11.72 45.08 -17.04
C GLY A 93 -11.44 46.57 -17.29
N SER A 94 -10.44 47.12 -16.60
CA SER A 94 -10.03 48.53 -16.75
C SER A 94 -9.45 48.81 -18.14
N MET A 95 -8.60 47.93 -18.70
CA MET A 95 -8.11 48.09 -20.08
C MET A 95 -9.24 48.11 -21.12
N VAL A 96 -10.23 47.23 -20.99
CA VAL A 96 -11.38 47.16 -21.91
C VAL A 96 -12.22 48.43 -21.81
N PHE A 97 -12.45 48.93 -20.60
CA PHE A 97 -13.18 50.18 -20.39
C PHE A 97 -12.45 51.38 -21.00
N PHE A 98 -11.15 51.54 -20.73
CA PHE A 98 -10.33 52.62 -21.32
C PHE A 98 -10.26 52.53 -22.84
N ARG A 99 -10.18 51.31 -23.41
CA ARG A 99 -10.27 51.11 -24.87
C ARG A 99 -11.61 51.55 -25.43
N LYS A 100 -12.73 51.27 -24.74
CA LYS A 100 -14.06 51.73 -25.17
C LYS A 100 -14.20 53.25 -25.08
N VAL A 101 -13.68 53.86 -24.02
CA VAL A 101 -13.72 55.33 -23.83
C VAL A 101 -12.93 56.03 -24.94
N LYS A 102 -11.70 55.58 -25.24
CA LYS A 102 -10.90 56.19 -26.32
C LYS A 102 -11.56 56.11 -27.70
N ARG A 103 -12.36 55.09 -27.99
CA ARG A 103 -13.11 54.99 -29.26
C ARG A 103 -14.30 55.95 -29.37
N LYS A 104 -14.79 56.54 -28.28
CA LYS A 104 -15.89 57.50 -28.30
C LYS A 104 -15.45 58.96 -28.52
N TYR A 105 -14.15 59.23 -28.44
CA TYR A 105 -13.57 60.58 -28.56
C TYR A 105 -12.83 60.79 -29.89
N HIS A 106 -13.13 60.00 -30.91
CA HIS A 106 -12.56 60.13 -32.25
C HIS A 106 -13.61 59.83 -33.32
#